data_AF-U6RIB6-F1
#
_entry.id   AF-U6RIB6-F1
#
_cell.length_a   1.000
_cell.length_b   1.000
_cell.length_c   1.000
_cell.angle_alpha   90.00
_cell.angle_beta   90.00
_cell.angle_gamma   90.00
#
_symmetry.space_group_name_H-M   'P 1'
#
loop_
_entity.id
_entity.type
_entity.pdbx_description
1 polymer ?
#
loop_
_entity_poly.entity_id
_entity_poly.type
_entity_poly.pdbx_seq_one_letter_code
_entity_poly.pdbx_strand_id
1 'polypeptide(L)'
;MKKIEKKVYTVEEVDELKKWFDNQTLPQSMQINSSAYSPDLKDTVAMLFEQAYICCNNPKMQGCLLLLENIKKNLEEKKGIE
;
A
#
# COMPACT_ATOMS: atom_id res chain seq x y z
N MET A 1 -7.40 -20.91 -14.19
CA MET A 1 -6.48 -20.07 -13.38
C MET A 1 -6.59 -18.64 -13.90
N LYS A 2 -7.12 -17.70 -13.11
CA LYS A 2 -7.10 -16.27 -13.52
C LYS A 2 -5.63 -15.86 -13.63
N LYS A 3 -5.16 -15.53 -14.84
CA LYS A 3 -3.88 -14.85 -15.02
C LYS A 3 -4.03 -13.52 -14.29
N ILE A 4 -3.46 -13.42 -13.09
CA ILE A 4 -3.21 -12.12 -12.48
C ILE A 4 -2.13 -11.53 -13.37
N GLU A 5 -2.51 -10.65 -14.28
CA GLU A 5 -1.55 -9.81 -14.97
C GLU A 5 -0.77 -9.10 -13.86
N LYS A 6 0.52 -9.41 -13.76
CA LYS A 6 1.40 -8.77 -12.79
C LYS A 6 1.54 -7.32 -13.24
N LYS A 7 0.68 -6.45 -12.73
CA LYS A 7 0.82 -5.01 -12.89
C LYS A 7 2.22 -4.66 -12.39
N VAL A 8 3.04 -4.10 -13.26
CA VAL A 8 4.36 -3.60 -12.89
C VAL A 8 4.17 -2.14 -12.54
N TYR A 9 4.27 -1.81 -11.26
CA TYR A 9 4.24 -0.41 -10.86
C TYR A 9 5.46 0.33 -11.40
N THR A 10 5.23 1.47 -12.06
CA THR A 10 6.28 2.43 -12.41
C THR A 10 6.58 3.35 -11.23
N VAL A 11 7.67 4.12 -11.31
CA VAL A 11 8.02 5.12 -10.27
C VAL A 11 6.91 6.16 -10.12
N GLU A 12 6.33 6.60 -11.24
CA GLU A 12 5.27 7.60 -11.28
C GLU A 12 4.02 7.12 -10.54
N GLU A 13 3.63 5.84 -10.71
CA GLU A 13 2.51 5.26 -9.98
C GLU A 13 2.79 5.16 -8.47
N VAL A 14 4.04 4.90 -8.07
CA VAL A 14 4.44 4.94 -6.64
C VAL A 14 4.34 6.36 -6.09
N ASP A 15 4.75 7.37 -6.85
CA ASP A 15 4.66 8.77 -6.46
C ASP A 15 3.21 9.25 -6.31
N GLU A 16 2.31 8.86 -7.24
CA GLU A 16 0.88 9.15 -7.14
C GLU A 16 0.26 8.49 -5.90
N LEU A 17 0.61 7.23 -5.63
CA LEU A 17 0.15 6.53 -4.44
C LEU A 17 0.65 7.21 -3.16
N LYS A 18 1.93 7.63 -3.14
CA LYS A 18 2.50 8.35 -2.00
C LYS A 18 1.80 9.68 -1.75
N LYS A 19 1.56 10.48 -2.80
CA LYS A 19 0.80 11.74 -2.69
C LYS A 19 -0.60 11.51 -2.14
N TRP A 20 -1.26 10.43 -2.53
CA TRP A 20 -2.56 10.09 -1.96
C TRP A 20 -2.45 9.84 -0.46
N PHE A 21 -1.48 9.03 -0.01
CA PHE A 21 -1.23 8.73 1.40
C PHE A 21 -0.85 9.95 2.24
N ASP A 22 -0.02 10.84 1.70
CA ASP A 22 0.40 12.08 2.36
C ASP A 22 -0.81 13.01 2.68
N ASN A 23 -1.94 12.85 1.98
CA ASN A 23 -3.19 13.58 2.22
C ASN A 23 -4.18 12.84 3.13
N GLN A 24 -3.80 11.71 3.72
CA GLN A 24 -4.66 10.94 4.62
C GLN A 24 -4.26 11.12 6.09
N THR A 25 -5.25 11.16 6.97
CA THR A 25 -5.02 10.91 8.40
C THR A 25 -5.02 9.41 8.63
N LEU A 26 -3.86 8.85 8.96
CA LEU A 26 -3.72 7.42 9.23
C LEU A 26 -4.12 7.09 10.68
N PRO A 27 -4.90 6.02 10.93
CA PRO A 27 -5.10 5.52 12.28
C PRO A 27 -3.78 4.98 12.86
N GLN A 28 -3.66 4.91 14.18
CA GLN A 28 -2.46 4.35 14.84
C GLN A 28 -2.16 2.92 14.38
N SER A 29 -3.18 2.06 14.29
CA SER A 29 -3.01 0.67 13.91
C SER A 29 -4.05 0.22 12.88
N MET A 30 -3.74 -0.85 12.15
CA MET A 30 -4.65 -1.42 11.16
C MET A 30 -4.40 -2.91 10.94
N GLN A 31 -5.48 -3.70 10.90
CA GLN A 31 -5.47 -5.01 10.25
C GLN A 31 -5.49 -4.79 8.73
N ILE A 32 -4.41 -5.15 8.05
CA ILE A 32 -4.27 -4.93 6.60
C ILE A 32 -5.00 -6.04 5.84
N ASN A 33 -4.74 -7.29 6.21
CA ASN A 33 -5.41 -8.49 5.72
C ASN A 33 -5.37 -9.58 6.80
N SER A 34 -5.89 -10.78 6.55
CA SER A 34 -5.95 -11.86 7.56
C SER A 34 -4.59 -12.28 8.14
N SER A 35 -3.48 -11.99 7.45
CA SER A 35 -2.13 -12.42 7.82
C SER A 35 -1.19 -11.27 8.19
N ALA A 36 -1.64 -10.02 8.09
CA ALA A 36 -0.81 -8.84 8.32
C ALA A 36 -1.55 -7.80 9.17
N TYR A 37 -0.97 -7.52 10.34
CA TYR A 37 -1.40 -6.48 11.25
C TYR A 37 -0.26 -5.48 11.44
N SER A 38 -0.60 -4.20 11.45
CA SER A 38 0.33 -3.11 11.73
C SER A 38 -0.06 -2.41 13.03
N PRO A 39 0.78 -2.46 14.08
CA PRO A 39 0.55 -1.72 15.33
C PRO A 39 0.90 -0.23 15.21
N ASP A 40 1.76 0.13 14.25
CA ASP A 40 2.06 1.50 13.85
C ASP A 40 1.95 1.63 12.33
N LEU A 41 0.80 2.10 11.86
CA LEU A 41 0.51 2.20 10.44
C LEU A 41 1.36 3.25 9.75
N LYS A 42 1.71 4.34 10.44
CA LYS A 42 2.50 5.43 9.85
C LYS A 42 3.90 4.94 9.51
N ASP A 43 4.56 4.29 10.47
CA ASP A 43 5.91 3.73 10.26
C ASP A 43 5.88 2.58 9.24
N THR A 44 4.84 1.75 9.28
CA THR A 44 4.65 0.67 8.30
C THR A 44 4.50 1.22 6.89
N VAL A 45 3.68 2.25 6.68
CA VAL A 45 3.49 2.89 5.37
C VAL A 45 4.79 3.52 4.87
N ALA A 46 5.55 4.21 5.74
CA ALA A 46 6.84 4.78 5.39
C ALA A 46 7.83 3.72 4.89
N MET A 47 8.02 2.64 5.65
CA MET A 47 8.87 1.51 5.27
C MET A 47 8.40 0.84 3.97
N LEU A 48 7.09 0.67 3.78
CA LEU A 48 6.54 0.09 2.55
C LEU A 48 6.84 0.96 1.33
N PHE A 49 6.81 2.30 1.46
CA PHE A 49 7.18 3.19 0.37
C PHE A 49 8.68 3.14 0.05
N GLU A 50 9.56 3.08 1.06
CA GLU A 50 11.00 2.85 0.82
C GLU A 50 11.23 1.57 0.00
N GLN A 51 10.56 0.48 0.37
CA GLN A 51 10.61 -0.78 -0.39
C GLN A 51 9.96 -0.65 -1.76
N ALA A 52 8.88 0.11 -1.90
CA ALA A 52 8.18 0.32 -3.18
C ALA A 52 9.07 1.04 -4.20
N TYR A 53 9.84 2.06 -3.79
CA TYR A 53 10.79 2.73 -4.67
C TYR A 53 11.95 1.81 -5.08
N ILE A 54 12.40 0.91 -4.20
CA ILE A 54 13.44 -0.07 -4.53
C ILE A 54 12.92 -1.14 -5.50
N CYS A 55 11.68 -1.60 -5.30
CA CYS A 55 11.09 -2.73 -6.03
C CYS A 55 10.21 -2.32 -7.22
N CYS A 56 9.99 -1.02 -7.46
CA CYS A 56 9.31 -0.54 -8.65
C CYS A 56 10.04 -1.05 -9.92
N ASN A 57 9.30 -1.25 -11.01
CA ASN A 57 9.80 -1.87 -12.23
C ASN A 57 10.29 -3.35 -12.12
N ASN A 58 10.24 -3.98 -10.94
CA ASN A 58 10.55 -5.40 -10.76
C ASN A 58 9.29 -6.23 -10.44
N PRO A 59 8.63 -6.87 -11.44
CA PRO A 59 7.39 -7.64 -11.25
C PRO A 59 7.44 -8.78 -10.20
N LYS A 60 8.63 -9.20 -9.76
CA LYS A 60 8.78 -10.30 -8.78
C LYS A 60 8.86 -9.81 -7.32
N MET A 61 9.05 -8.51 -7.08
CA MET A 61 9.31 -7.96 -5.73
C MET A 61 8.31 -6.89 -5.28
N GLN A 62 7.13 -6.80 -5.91
CA GLN A 62 6.12 -5.77 -5.60
C GLN A 62 5.14 -6.15 -4.47
N GLY A 63 5.56 -7.01 -3.54
CA GLY A 63 4.74 -7.37 -2.38
C GLY A 63 4.42 -6.18 -1.47
N CYS A 64 5.34 -5.22 -1.36
CA CYS A 64 5.15 -3.96 -0.64
C CYS A 64 4.01 -3.12 -1.24
N LEU A 65 3.91 -3.05 -2.57
CA LEU A 65 2.88 -2.31 -3.29
C LEU A 65 1.49 -2.92 -3.10
N LEU A 66 1.40 -4.25 -3.10
CA LEU A 66 0.13 -4.93 -2.78
C LEU A 66 -0.34 -4.62 -1.35
N LEU A 67 0.58 -4.51 -0.39
CA LEU A 67 0.24 -4.12 0.98
C LEU A 67 -0.24 -2.66 1.04
N LEU A 68 0.42 -1.73 0.34
CA LEU A 68 -0.02 -0.33 0.25
C LEU A 68 -1.41 -0.20 -0.36
N GLU A 69 -1.73 -0.94 -1.42
CA GLU A 69 -3.07 -0.95 -2.03
C GLU A 69 -4.15 -1.48 -1.07
N ASN A 70 -3.84 -2.54 -0.32
CA ASN A 70 -4.78 -3.05 0.69
C ASN A 70 -5.02 -2.03 1.81
N ILE A 71 -3.96 -1.34 2.28
CA ILE A 71 -4.10 -0.26 3.26
C ILE A 71 -4.98 0.85 2.70
N LYS A 72 -4.71 1.32 1.47
CA LYS A 72 -5.49 2.36 0.80
C LYS A 72 -6.96 1.96 0.73
N LYS A 73 -7.26 0.74 0.25
CA LYS A 73 -8.62 0.22 0.18
C LYS A 73 -9.31 0.22 1.54
N ASN A 74 -8.63 -0.25 2.59
CA ASN A 74 -9.20 -0.27 3.95
C ASN A 74 -9.45 1.15 4.50
N LEU A 75 -8.62 2.14 4.13
CA LEU A 75 -8.83 3.54 4.49
C LEU A 75 -10.03 4.14 3.74
N GLU A 76 -10.17 3.85 2.45
CA GLU A 76 -11.32 4.29 1.63
C GLU A 76 -12.63 3.66 2.13
N GLU A 77 -12.63 2.36 2.46
CA GLU A 77 -13.80 1.67 3.02
C GLU A 77 -14.21 2.25 4.37
N LYS A 78 -13.26 2.58 5.25
CA LYS A 78 -13.57 3.23 6.54
C LYS A 78 -14.19 4.62 6.37
N LYS A 79 -13.72 5.41 5.40
CA LYS A 79 -14.26 6.75 5.12
C LYS A 79 -15.68 6.74 4.55
N GLY A 80 -16.11 5.65 3.92
CA GLY A 80 -17.47 5.51 3.39
C GLY A 80 -18.51 5.04 4.43
N ILE A 81 -18.09 4.80 5.67
CA ILE A 81 -18.95 4.31 6.76
C ILE A 81 -19.30 5.44 7.76
N GLU A 82 -18.66 6.60 7.66
CA GLU A 82 -18.95 7.82 8.43
C GLU A 82 -19.96 8.73 7.70
#